data_AF-W8BGK8-F1
#
_entry.id   AF-W8BGK8-F1
#
_cell.length_a   1.000
_cell.length_b   1.000
_cell.length_c   1.000
_cell.angle_alpha   90.00
_cell.angle_beta   90.00
_cell.angle_gamma   90.00
#
_symmetry.space_group_name_H-M   'P 1'
#
loop_
_entity.id
_entity.type
_entity.pdbx_description
1 polymer ?
#
loop_
_entity_poly.entity_id
_entity_poly.type
_entity_poly.pdbx_seq_one_letter_code
_entity_poly.pdbx_strand_id
1 'polypeptide(L)'
;MVIGFFVRAGLVVGAVYYSKKSGVWGTPEETEKIYNDIKETLRPHAKELEKKLPFEIPALPQTGEARFLVKHYYNEGVKKTFHFIEMLPCYTGQLLYKAKTEFDKFAQPPSPTTEK
;
A
#
# COMPACT_ATOMS: atom_id res chain seq x y z
N MET A 1 -18.00 -1.41 21.22
CA MET A 1 -17.20 -0.22 20.88
C MET A 1 -15.97 -0.03 21.79
N VAL A 2 -16.08 -0.20 23.11
CA VAL A 2 -15.00 0.08 24.07
C VAL A 2 -13.79 -0.87 23.96
N ILE A 3 -14.00 -2.17 23.77
CA ILE A 3 -12.90 -3.16 23.66
C ILE A 3 -12.03 -2.90 22.42
N GLY A 4 -12.66 -2.62 21.28
CA GLY A 4 -11.94 -2.28 20.05
C GLY A 4 -11.12 -0.99 20.17
N PHE A 5 -11.57 -0.03 20.98
CA PHE A 5 -10.81 1.17 21.29
C PHE A 5 -9.57 0.84 22.13
N PHE A 6 -9.68 0.01 23.16
CA PHE A 6 -8.53 -0.40 23.98
C PHE A 6 -7.49 -1.20 23.19
N VAL A 7 -7.92 -2.10 22.30
CA VAL A 7 -7.00 -2.84 21.43
C VAL A 7 -6.24 -1.88 20.51
N ARG A 8 -6.94 -0.94 19.87
CA ARG A 8 -6.32 0.07 19.00
C ARG A 8 -5.39 1.00 19.78
N ALA A 9 -5.82 1.47 20.95
CA ALA A 9 -5.00 2.31 21.81
C ALA A 9 -3.74 1.56 22.29
N GLY A 10 -3.87 0.29 22.67
CA GLY A 10 -2.74 -0.55 23.06
C GLY A 10 -1.75 -0.75 21.92
N LEU A 11 -2.22 -0.96 20.69
CA LEU A 11 -1.34 -1.06 19.51
C LEU A 11 -0.60 0.25 19.25
N VAL A 12 -1.28 1.40 19.32
CA VAL A 12 -0.65 2.71 19.12
C VAL A 12 0.38 2.99 20.22
N VAL A 13 0.03 2.78 21.49
CA VAL A 13 0.95 2.98 22.62
C VAL A 13 2.14 2.04 22.52
N GLY A 14 1.92 0.77 22.15
CA GLY A 14 2.98 -0.20 21.92
C GLY A 14 3.94 0.22 20.80
N ALA A 15 3.39 0.69 19.68
CA ALA A 15 4.19 1.20 18.56
C ALA A 15 5.00 2.44 18.96
N VAL A 16 4.40 3.38 19.68
CA VAL A 16 5.09 4.58 20.18
C VAL A 16 6.20 4.20 21.16
N TYR A 17 5.92 3.31 22.12
CA TYR A 17 6.91 2.86 23.10
C TYR A 17 8.09 2.14 22.44
N TYR A 18 7.80 1.25 21.48
CA TYR A 18 8.83 0.57 20.71
C TYR A 18 9.66 1.56 19.89
N SER A 19 9.03 2.47 19.15
CA SER A 19 9.74 3.48 18.36
C SER A 19 10.63 4.39 19.21
N LYS A 20 10.19 4.74 20.42
CA LYS A 20 10.99 5.50 21.37
C LYS A 20 12.20 4.70 21.86
N LYS A 21 12.00 3.42 22.20
CA LYS A 21 13.08 2.52 22.63
C LYS A 21 14.09 2.24 21.51
N SER A 22 13.63 2.17 20.27
CA SER A 22 14.48 1.99 19.09
C SER A 22 15.31 3.24 18.77
N GLY A 23 15.19 4.34 19.51
CA GLY A 23 16.00 5.55 19.30
C GLY A 23 15.52 6.45 18.17
N VAL A 24 14.37 6.16 17.55
CA VAL A 24 13.76 6.98 16.47
C VAL A 24 13.40 8.39 16.95
N TRP A 25 13.06 8.50 18.24
CA TRP A 25 12.77 9.77 18.93
C TRP A 25 13.86 10.11 19.96
N GLY A 26 15.02 9.47 19.85
CA GLY A 26 16.14 9.62 20.78
C GLY A 26 16.98 10.84 20.45
N THR A 27 18.27 10.74 20.77
CA THR A 27 19.23 11.77 20.41
C THR A 27 19.49 11.79 18.89
N PRO A 28 19.92 12.93 18.31
CA PRO A 28 20.27 13.02 16.89
C PRO A 28 21.27 11.94 16.45
N GLU A 29 22.22 11.60 17.32
CA GLU A 29 23.27 10.61 17.08
C GLU A 29 22.71 9.18 16.99
N GLU A 30 21.75 8.83 17.84
CA GLU A 30 21.04 7.55 17.78
C GLU A 30 20.21 7.44 16.51
N THR A 31 19.51 8.52 16.16
CA THR A 31 18.68 8.57 14.95
C THR A 31 19.54 8.46 13.68
N GLU A 32 20.69 9.13 13.64
CA GLU A 32 21.65 9.05 12.55
C GLU A 32 22.24 7.65 12.41
N LYS A 33 22.57 6.99 13.52
CA LYS A 33 23.06 5.61 13.51
C LYS A 33 22.03 4.66 12.91
N ILE A 34 20.77 4.76 13.32
CA ILE A 34 19.67 3.94 12.77
C ILE A 34 19.47 4.23 11.28
N TYR A 35 19.51 5.50 10.88
CA TYR A 35 19.40 5.89 9.48
C TYR A 35 20.51 5.27 8.64
N ASN A 36 21.75 5.33 9.10
CA ASN A 36 22.90 4.76 8.40
C ASN A 36 22.81 3.22 8.33
N ASP A 37 22.38 2.56 9.39
CA ASP A 37 22.21 1.10 9.44
C ASP A 37 21.12 0.61 8.46
N ILE A 38 19.98 1.30 8.42
CA ILE A 38 18.91 1.05 7.44
C ILE A 38 19.42 1.31 6.01
N LYS A 39 20.14 2.41 5.80
CA LYS A 39 20.72 2.76 4.50
C LYS A 39 21.70 1.69 4.02
N GLU A 40 22.58 1.20 4.88
CA GLU A 40 23.54 0.15 4.56
C GLU A 40 22.84 -1.16 4.21
N THR A 41 21.81 -1.53 4.97
CA THR A 41 20.98 -2.72 4.72
C THR A 41 20.21 -2.63 3.40
N LEU A 42 19.67 -1.46 3.06
CA LEU A 42 18.88 -1.26 1.84
C LEU A 42 19.74 -1.06 0.58
N ARG A 43 20.98 -0.57 0.72
CA ARG A 43 21.88 -0.29 -0.40
C ARG A 43 22.09 -1.46 -1.38
N PRO A 44 22.33 -2.71 -0.95
CA PRO A 44 22.47 -3.83 -1.89
C PRO A 44 21.17 -4.12 -2.65
N HIS A 45 20.02 -4.05 -1.99
CA HIS A 45 18.72 -4.30 -2.61
C HIS A 45 18.34 -3.19 -3.61
N ALA A 46 18.62 -1.93 -3.28
CA ALA A 46 18.42 -0.81 -4.18
C ALA A 46 19.27 -0.95 -5.46
N LYS A 47 20.54 -1.35 -5.32
CA LYS A 47 21.41 -1.62 -6.48
C LYS A 47 20.96 -2.80 -7.33
N GLU A 48 20.37 -3.83 -6.72
CA GLU A 48 19.81 -4.97 -7.46
C GLU A 48 18.56 -4.56 -8.26
N LEU A 49 17.71 -3.71 -7.67
CA LEU A 49 16.54 -3.15 -8.34
C LEU A 49 16.93 -2.23 -9.49
N GLU A 50 17.92 -1.36 -9.29
CA GLU A 50 18.46 -0.48 -10.33
C GLU A 50 18.95 -1.26 -11.55
N LYS A 51 19.56 -2.44 -11.35
CA LYS A 51 20.00 -3.32 -12.46
C LYS A 51 18.85 -4.01 -13.19
N LYS A 52 17.70 -4.22 -12.54
CA LYS A 52 16.54 -4.90 -13.12
C LYS A 52 15.56 -3.94 -13.78
N LEU A 53 15.69 -2.64 -13.54
CA LEU A 53 14.82 -1.62 -14.13
C LEU A 53 15.37 -1.22 -15.52
N PRO A 54 14.54 -1.25 -16.58
CA PRO A 54 14.97 -0.89 -17.93
C PRO A 54 15.06 0.63 -18.18
N PHE A 55 15.07 1.44 -17.11
CA PHE A 55 15.11 2.89 -17.20
C PHE A 55 16.08 3.46 -16.16
N GLU A 56 16.75 4.56 -16.51
CA GLU A 56 17.62 5.28 -15.56
C GLU A 56 16.75 5.90 -14.46
N ILE A 57 17.09 5.59 -13.19
CA ILE A 57 16.40 6.17 -12.05
C ILE A 57 16.71 7.68 -12.05
N PRO A 58 15.70 8.56 -12.20
CA PRO A 58 15.95 10.00 -12.21
C PRO A 58 16.54 10.41 -10.86
N ALA A 59 17.43 11.41 -10.89
CA ALA A 59 18.02 11.95 -9.67
C ALA A 59 16.90 12.33 -8.68
N LEU A 60 17.09 11.94 -7.41
CA LEU A 60 16.10 12.24 -6.38
C LEU A 60 15.87 13.77 -6.35
N PRO A 61 14.60 14.22 -6.37
CA PRO A 61 14.27 15.62 -6.42
C PRO A 61 14.86 16.34 -5.21
N GLN A 62 15.30 17.58 -5.39
CA GLN A 62 15.86 18.37 -4.29
C GLN A 62 14.81 18.49 -3.18
N THR A 63 15.23 18.71 -1.93
CA THR A 63 14.36 18.62 -0.73
C THR A 63 13.06 19.42 -0.83
N GLY A 64 13.05 20.54 -1.57
CA GLY A 64 11.85 21.33 -1.89
C GLY A 64 10.88 20.65 -2.87
N GLU A 65 11.38 19.96 -3.88
CA GLU A 65 10.61 19.22 -4.88
C GLU A 65 10.08 17.89 -4.32
N ALA A 66 10.85 17.22 -3.46
CA ALA A 66 10.40 16.03 -2.74
C ALA A 66 9.16 16.35 -1.86
N ARG A 67 9.16 17.53 -1.21
CA ARG A 67 8.02 18.02 -0.42
C ARG A 67 6.79 18.26 -1.29
N PHE A 68 6.97 18.74 -2.53
CA PHE A 68 5.87 18.90 -3.48
C PHE A 68 5.30 17.53 -3.90
N LEU A 69 6.16 16.56 -4.24
CA LEU A 69 5.72 15.22 -4.63
C LEU A 69 4.96 14.51 -3.52
N VAL A 70 5.48 14.53 -2.29
CA VAL A 70 4.78 13.92 -1.14
C VAL A 70 3.41 14.57 -0.96
N LYS A 71 3.32 15.89 -1.03
CA LYS A 71 2.03 16.60 -0.91
C LYS A 71 1.08 16.27 -2.06
N HIS A 72 1.60 16.18 -3.28
CA HIS A 72 0.81 15.87 -4.48
C HIS A 72 0.25 14.45 -4.41
N TYR A 73 1.10 13.44 -4.20
CA TYR A 73 0.69 12.04 -4.09
C TYR A 73 -0.19 11.77 -2.89
N TYR A 74 0.03 12.44 -1.76
CA TYR A 74 -0.88 12.34 -0.62
C TYR A 74 -2.29 12.83 -0.98
N ASN A 75 -2.38 14.01 -1.59
CA ASN A 75 -3.67 14.57 -2.01
C ASN A 75 -4.36 13.74 -3.09
N GLU A 76 -3.61 13.23 -4.07
CA GLU A 76 -4.15 12.32 -5.08
C GLU A 76 -4.61 11.00 -4.44
N GLY A 77 -3.80 10.43 -3.55
CA GLY A 77 -4.13 9.21 -2.81
C GLY A 77 -5.46 9.36 -2.07
N VAL A 78 -5.61 10.41 -1.26
CA VAL A 78 -6.87 10.69 -0.54
C VAL A 78 -8.04 10.81 -1.51
N LYS A 79 -7.92 11.62 -2.57
CA LYS A 79 -9.00 11.78 -3.57
C LYS A 79 -9.38 10.45 -4.23
N LYS A 80 -8.40 9.66 -4.64
CA LYS A 80 -8.62 8.36 -5.28
C LYS A 80 -9.24 7.34 -4.34
N THR A 81 -8.83 7.31 -3.07
CA THR A 81 -9.42 6.42 -2.06
C THR A 81 -10.89 6.76 -1.82
N PHE A 82 -11.23 8.04 -1.65
CA PHE A 82 -12.64 8.44 -1.48
C PHE A 82 -13.47 8.17 -2.73
N HIS A 83 -12.92 8.40 -3.91
CA HIS A 83 -13.59 8.06 -5.16
C HIS A 83 -13.78 6.54 -5.33
N PHE A 84 -12.82 5.72 -4.89
CA PHE A 84 -12.99 4.27 -4.85
C PHE A 84 -14.13 3.87 -3.90
N ILE A 85 -14.19 4.46 -2.70
CA ILE A 85 -15.26 4.22 -1.73
C ILE A 85 -16.63 4.61 -2.30
N GLU A 86 -16.70 5.75 -2.99
CA GLU A 86 -17.91 6.20 -3.69
C GLU A 86 -18.33 5.21 -4.79
N MET A 87 -17.36 4.65 -5.52
CA MET A 87 -17.59 3.70 -6.61
C MET A 87 -17.75 2.24 -6.14
N LEU A 88 -17.51 1.94 -4.85
CA LEU A 88 -17.65 0.60 -4.28
C LEU A 88 -19.01 -0.05 -4.60
N PRO A 89 -20.16 0.62 -4.45
CA PRO A 89 -21.46 0.02 -4.77
C PRO A 89 -21.56 -0.41 -6.24
N CYS A 90 -20.97 0.36 -7.17
CA CYS A 90 -20.93 0.04 -8.59
C CYS A 90 -20.05 -1.18 -8.85
N TYR A 91 -18.85 -1.23 -8.25
CA TYR A 91 -17.95 -2.39 -8.36
C TYR A 91 -18.56 -3.66 -7.77
N THR A 92 -19.19 -3.57 -6.60
CA THR A 92 -19.89 -4.70 -5.98
C THR A 92 -21.06 -5.16 -6.83
N GLY A 93 -21.85 -4.25 -7.39
CA GLY A 93 -22.95 -4.58 -8.31
C GLY A 93 -22.46 -5.31 -9.57
N GLN A 94 -21.37 -4.84 -10.19
CA GLN A 94 -20.76 -5.51 -11.34
C GLN A 94 -20.19 -6.90 -10.98
N LEU A 95 -19.57 -7.04 -9.81
CA LEU A 95 -19.04 -8.30 -9.34
C LEU A 95 -20.16 -9.32 -9.08
N LEU A 96 -21.24 -8.89 -8.42
CA LEU A 96 -22.43 -9.72 -8.18
C LEU A 96 -23.12 -10.12 -9.49
N TYR A 97 -23.24 -9.20 -10.44
CA TYR A 97 -23.81 -9.48 -11.75
C TYR A 97 -23.00 -10.54 -12.51
N LYS A 98 -21.66 -10.41 -12.51
CA LYS A 98 -20.77 -11.40 -13.12
C LYS A 98 -20.87 -12.75 -12.43
N ALA A 99 -20.85 -12.77 -11.10
CA ALA A 99 -21.00 -14.00 -10.32
C ALA A 99 -22.31 -14.70 -10.69
N LYS A 100 -23.43 -13.97 -10.71
CA LYS A 100 -24.74 -14.50 -11.12
C LYS A 100 -24.69 -15.08 -12.54
N THR A 101 -24.15 -14.33 -13.48
CA THR A 101 -24.07 -14.76 -14.90
C THR A 101 -23.26 -16.04 -15.05
N GLU A 102 -22.14 -16.17 -14.34
CA GLU A 102 -21.35 -17.40 -14.37
C GLU A 102 -22.09 -18.57 -13.70
N PHE A 103 -22.73 -18.36 -12.55
CA PHE A 103 -23.57 -19.40 -11.93
C PHE A 103 -24.72 -19.85 -12.83
N ASP A 104 -25.39 -18.92 -13.52
CA ASP A 104 -26.45 -19.23 -14.47
C ASP A 104 -25.92 -20.02 -15.68
N LYS A 105 -24.69 -19.73 -16.14
CA LYS A 105 -24.01 -20.53 -17.18
C LYS A 105 -23.66 -21.94 -16.70
N PHE A 106 -23.18 -22.09 -15.46
CA PHE A 106 -22.89 -23.42 -14.88
C PHE A 106 -24.16 -24.23 -14.60
N ALA A 107 -25.28 -23.57 -14.29
CA ALA A 107 -26.55 -24.23 -14.02
C ALA A 107 -27.28 -24.69 -15.28
N GLN A 108 -26.88 -24.21 -16.47
CA GLN A 108 -27.42 -24.73 -17.73
C GLN A 108 -26.81 -26.12 -18.02
N PRO A 109 -27.63 -27.13 -18.35
CA PRO A 109 -27.11 -28.43 -18.76
C PRO A 109 -26.25 -28.29 -20.03
N PRO A 110 -25.23 -29.15 -20.23
CA PRO A 110 -24.43 -29.09 -21.43
C PRO A 110 -25.34 -29.22 -22.66
N SER A 111 -25.30 -28.23 -23.55
CA SER A 111 -25.97 -28.30 -24.84
C SER A 111 -25.47 -29.54 -25.58
N PRO A 112 -26.37 -30.39 -26.14
CA PRO A 112 -25.95 -31.60 -26.82
C PRO A 112 -25.00 -31.22 -27.96
N THR A 113 -23.81 -31.81 -27.92
CA THR A 113 -22.79 -31.73 -28.95
C THR A 113 -23.46 -31.95 -30.31
N THR A 114 -23.61 -30.88 -31.09
CA THR A 114 -23.95 -31.01 -32.50
C THR A 114 -22.66 -31.36 -33.22
N GLU A 115 -22.34 -32.65 -33.19
CA GLU A 115 -21.38 -33.28 -34.10
C GLU A 115 -21.97 -33.20 -35.51
N LYS A 116 -21.23 -32.59 -36.44
CA LYS A 116 -21.40 -32.72 -37.88
C LYS A 116 -20.04 -32.98 -38.49
#